data_AF-A0A2X1MSS3-F1
#
_entry.id   AF-A0A2X1MSS3-F1
#
_cell.length_a   1.000
_cell.length_b   1.000
_cell.length_c   1.000
_cell.angle_alpha   90.00
_cell.angle_beta   90.00
_cell.angle_gamma   90.00
#
_symmetry.space_group_name_H-M   'P 1'
#
loop_
_entity.id
_entity.type
_entity.pdbx_description
1 polymer ?
#
loop_
_entity_poly.entity_id
_entity_poly.type
_entity_poly.pdbx_seq_one_letter_code
_entity_poly.pdbx_strand_id
1 'polypeptide(L)'
;MMATAGYVQADALQPDPAWQQGTLSNGLQWQVLTTPQRPSDRVEIRLLVNTGSLAESTQQSGYSHAIPRIALTQSGGLDAAQARSLWQQGIDPKRPMPPVIVSYDTTLFNLSLPNKP
;
A
#
# COMPACT_ATOMS: atom_id res chain seq x y z
N MET A 1 25.21 -49.87 20.58
CA MET A 1 25.36 -48.64 19.75
C MET A 1 24.05 -47.86 19.85
N MET A 2 24.07 -46.66 20.41
CA MET A 2 22.91 -45.75 20.36
C MET A 2 23.11 -44.79 19.19
N ALA A 3 22.15 -44.73 18.28
CA ALA A 3 22.10 -43.73 17.23
C ALA A 3 21.44 -42.47 17.80
N THR A 4 22.20 -41.38 17.91
CA THR A 4 21.67 -40.05 18.21
C THR A 4 21.11 -39.45 16.93
N ALA A 5 19.78 -39.37 16.80
CA ALA A 5 19.17 -38.57 15.76
C ALA A 5 19.40 -37.08 16.09
N GLY A 6 20.26 -36.42 15.33
CA GLY A 6 20.46 -34.97 15.42
C GLY A 6 19.27 -34.25 14.81
N TYR A 7 18.47 -33.59 15.64
CA TYR A 7 17.46 -32.65 15.16
C TYR A 7 18.18 -31.39 14.66
N VAL A 8 18.32 -31.24 13.34
CA VAL A 8 18.79 -29.98 12.76
C VAL A 8 17.61 -29.00 12.82
N GLN A 9 17.70 -28.05 13.74
CA GLN A 9 16.73 -26.96 13.83
C GLN A 9 17.04 -25.96 12.72
N ALA A 10 16.08 -25.74 11.82
CA ALA A 10 16.23 -24.74 10.77
C ALA A 10 16.19 -23.33 11.39
N ASP A 11 17.06 -22.44 10.91
CA ASP A 11 17.03 -21.04 11.31
C ASP A 11 15.73 -20.37 10.84
N ALA A 12 15.22 -19.46 11.66
CA ALA A 12 14.06 -18.67 11.30
C ALA A 12 14.37 -17.79 10.09
N LEU A 13 13.41 -17.69 9.16
CA LEU A 13 13.51 -16.77 8.03
C LEU A 13 13.69 -15.35 8.55
N GLN A 14 14.78 -14.71 8.12
CA GLN A 14 15.06 -13.33 8.47
C GLN A 14 14.30 -12.41 7.52
N PRO A 15 13.61 -11.38 8.04
CA PRO A 15 13.03 -10.32 7.20
C PRO A 15 14.10 -9.64 6.35
N ASP A 16 13.73 -9.14 5.18
CA ASP A 16 14.64 -8.41 4.31
C ASP A 16 15.08 -7.09 4.98
N PRO A 17 16.38 -6.90 5.25
CA PRO A 17 16.87 -5.70 5.92
C PRO A 17 16.76 -4.42 5.08
N ALA A 18 16.51 -4.52 3.77
CA ALA A 18 16.29 -3.35 2.91
C ALA A 18 14.94 -2.64 3.20
N TRP A 19 13.98 -3.37 3.77
CA TRP A 19 12.70 -2.82 4.18
C TRP A 19 12.81 -2.12 5.52
N GLN A 20 12.66 -0.80 5.49
CA GLN A 20 12.50 0.01 6.68
C GLN A 20 11.03 -0.02 7.08
N GLN A 21 10.75 -0.20 8.37
CA GLN A 21 9.37 -0.28 8.86
C GLN A 21 9.25 0.34 10.25
N GLY A 22 8.03 0.75 10.60
CA GLY A 22 7.75 1.28 11.93
C GLY A 22 6.25 1.42 12.19
N THR A 23 5.94 1.90 13.39
CA THR A 23 4.57 2.21 13.80
C THR A 23 4.58 3.58 14.47
N LEU A 24 3.71 4.47 14.00
CA LEU A 24 3.54 5.79 14.61
C LEU A 24 2.78 5.67 15.94
N SER A 25 2.80 6.72 16.76
CA SER A 25 2.09 6.73 18.06
C SER A 25 0.58 6.54 17.96
N ASN A 26 -0.02 6.82 16.79
CA ASN A 26 -1.44 6.60 16.50
C ASN A 26 -1.74 5.18 15.97
N GLY A 27 -0.75 4.29 15.90
CA GLY A 27 -0.90 2.92 15.40
C GLY A 27 -0.75 2.74 13.89
N LEU A 28 -0.52 3.81 13.11
CA LEU A 28 -0.27 3.68 11.67
C LEU A 28 1.06 2.96 11.43
N GLN A 29 0.99 1.84 10.73
CA GLN A 29 2.16 1.09 10.29
C GLN A 29 2.64 1.64 8.94
N TRP A 30 3.96 1.73 8.76
CA TRP A 30 4.56 2.17 7.52
C TRP A 30 5.72 1.27 7.14
N GLN A 31 5.96 1.18 5.84
CA GLN A 31 7.06 0.44 5.24
C GLN A 31 7.65 1.27 4.10
N VAL A 32 8.97 1.30 3.99
CA VAL A 32 9.70 2.02 2.96
C VAL A 32 10.82 1.11 2.44
N LEU A 33 10.84 0.92 1.12
CA LEU A 33 11.93 0.28 0.40
C LEU A 33 12.62 1.34 -0.45
N THR A 34 13.88 1.62 -0.16
CA THR A 34 14.69 2.50 -1.02
C THR A 34 15.27 1.68 -2.17
N THR A 35 15.21 2.22 -3.38
CA THR A 35 15.71 1.54 -4.59
C THR A 35 16.76 2.40 -5.32
N PRO A 36 17.94 2.67 -4.71
CA PRO A 36 18.98 3.50 -5.33
C PRO A 36 19.48 2.95 -6.68
N GLN A 37 19.36 1.64 -6.89
CA GLN A 37 19.67 0.94 -8.13
C GLN A 37 18.68 1.25 -9.28
N ARG A 38 17.56 1.91 -8.99
CA ARG A 38 16.53 2.31 -9.97
C ARG A 38 16.18 3.80 -9.78
N PRO A 39 17.15 4.72 -10.00
CA PRO A 39 16.97 6.13 -9.68
C PRO A 39 15.97 6.84 -10.60
N SER A 40 15.69 6.30 -11.78
CA SER A 40 14.72 6.84 -12.73
C SER A 40 13.33 6.20 -12.62
N ASP A 41 13.16 5.19 -11.75
CA ASP A 41 11.85 4.58 -11.53
C ASP A 41 10.92 5.58 -10.82
N ARG A 42 9.63 5.36 -11.01
CA ARG A 42 8.57 6.11 -10.33
C ARG A 42 8.54 5.73 -8.85
N VAL A 43 8.07 6.66 -8.02
CA VAL A 43 7.84 6.41 -6.60
C VAL A 43 6.46 5.83 -6.43
N GLU A 44 6.38 4.62 -5.88
CA GLU A 44 5.13 3.92 -5.62
C GLU A 44 4.68 4.13 -4.18
N ILE A 45 3.48 4.69 -4.01
CA ILE A 45 2.86 4.92 -2.71
C ILE A 45 1.60 4.06 -2.63
N ARG A 46 1.44 3.36 -1.52
CA ARG A 46 0.32 2.46 -1.26
C ARG A 46 -0.22 2.71 0.15
N LEU A 47 -1.53 2.91 0.26
CA LEU A 47 -2.22 2.95 1.55
C LEU A 47 -3.14 1.74 1.62
N LEU A 48 -2.79 0.80 2.50
CA LEU A 48 -3.59 -0.37 2.78
C LEU A 48 -4.49 -0.10 3.99
N VAL A 49 -5.78 -0.29 3.81
CA VAL A 49 -6.78 -0.30 4.88
C VAL A 49 -7.24 -1.74 5.04
N ASN A 50 -7.09 -2.31 6.24
CA ASN A 50 -7.49 -3.68 6.57
C ASN A 50 -9.01 -3.77 6.78
N THR A 51 -9.77 -3.33 5.79
CA THR A 51 -11.23 -3.38 5.76
C THR A 51 -11.68 -3.49 4.31
N GLY A 52 -12.52 -4.48 4.03
CA GLY A 52 -13.16 -4.72 2.74
C GLY A 52 -14.63 -5.08 2.92
N SER A 53 -15.23 -5.73 1.93
CA SER A 53 -16.66 -6.06 1.94
C SER A 53 -17.08 -7.02 3.07
N LEU A 54 -16.17 -7.83 3.62
CA LEU A 54 -16.47 -8.72 4.75
C LEU A 54 -16.79 -7.97 6.05
N ALA A 55 -16.40 -6.71 6.16
CA ALA A 55 -16.71 -5.87 7.31
C ALA A 55 -18.09 -5.20 7.21
N GLU A 56 -18.77 -5.31 6.06
CA GLU A 56 -20.08 -4.71 5.84
C GLU A 56 -21.18 -5.52 6.54
N SER A 57 -22.10 -4.82 7.22
CA SER A 57 -23.40 -5.39 7.54
C SER A 57 -24.30 -5.46 6.30
N THR A 58 -25.42 -6.17 6.39
CA THR A 58 -26.42 -6.22 5.30
C THR A 58 -26.94 -4.83 4.91
N GLN A 59 -27.03 -3.90 5.86
CA GLN A 59 -27.46 -2.51 5.59
C GLN A 59 -26.34 -1.65 4.96
N GLN A 60 -25.09 -2.11 5.00
CA GLN A 60 -23.90 -1.42 4.51
C GLN A 60 -23.38 -2.01 3.20
N SER A 61 -24.15 -2.90 2.55
CA SER A 61 -23.74 -3.54 1.30
C SER A 61 -23.25 -2.52 0.28
N GLY A 62 -21.99 -2.64 -0.13
CA GLY A 62 -21.32 -1.77 -1.10
C GLY A 62 -20.63 -0.53 -0.53
N TYR A 63 -20.66 -0.31 0.79
CA TYR A 63 -20.01 0.85 1.44
C TYR A 63 -18.50 0.84 1.25
N SER A 64 -17.85 -0.31 1.40
CA SER A 64 -16.41 -0.50 1.18
C SER A 64 -15.98 -0.07 -0.22
N HIS A 65 -16.87 -0.17 -1.22
CA HIS A 65 -16.61 0.26 -2.58
C HIS A 65 -17.00 1.73 -2.84
N ALA A 66 -18.05 2.24 -2.19
CA ALA A 66 -18.52 3.61 -2.37
C ALA A 66 -17.62 4.65 -1.65
N ILE A 67 -17.23 4.38 -0.40
CA ILE A 67 -16.48 5.32 0.44
C ILE A 67 -15.14 5.74 -0.20
N PRO A 68 -14.29 4.81 -0.69
CA PRO A 68 -13.03 5.19 -1.33
C PRO A 68 -13.22 6.06 -2.57
N ARG A 69 -14.27 5.83 -3.36
CA ARG A 69 -14.58 6.68 -4.52
C ARG A 69 -14.90 8.12 -4.11
N ILE A 70 -15.62 8.30 -3.01
CA ILE A 70 -15.89 9.64 -2.46
C ILE A 70 -14.58 10.26 -1.97
N ALA A 71 -13.75 9.52 -1.25
CA ALA A 71 -12.45 10.01 -0.78
C ALA A 71 -11.55 10.53 -1.92
N LEU A 72 -11.56 9.86 -3.09
CA LEU A 72 -10.81 10.28 -4.27
C LEU A 72 -11.27 11.61 -4.89
N THR A 73 -12.51 12.05 -4.61
CA THR A 73 -13.01 13.35 -5.07
C THR A 73 -12.53 14.52 -4.21
N GLN A 74 -12.04 14.24 -3.01
CA GLN A 74 -11.57 15.27 -2.09
C GLN A 74 -10.14 15.68 -2.46
N SER A 75 -9.87 16.99 -2.51
CA SER A 75 -8.51 17.53 -2.69
C SER A 75 -7.71 17.56 -1.39
N GLY A 76 -8.37 17.29 -0.25
CA GLY A 76 -7.78 17.44 1.07
C GLY A 76 -7.34 18.88 1.31
N GLY A 77 -6.06 19.08 1.63
CA GLY A 77 -5.46 20.41 1.80
C GLY A 77 -4.90 21.03 0.51
N LEU A 78 -5.01 20.35 -0.64
CA LEU A 78 -4.53 20.87 -1.93
C LEU A 78 -5.58 21.77 -2.59
N ASP A 79 -5.11 22.77 -3.34
CA ASP A 79 -5.98 23.49 -4.25
C ASP A 79 -6.46 22.59 -5.41
N ALA A 80 -7.51 23.02 -6.12
CA ALA A 80 -8.12 22.21 -7.16
C ALA A 80 -7.20 21.96 -8.38
N ALA A 81 -6.23 22.84 -8.66
CA ALA A 81 -5.30 22.67 -9.77
C ALA A 81 -4.18 21.70 -9.40
N GLN A 82 -3.66 21.81 -8.18
CA GLN A 82 -2.68 20.89 -7.59
C GLN A 82 -3.24 19.47 -7.48
N ALA A 83 -4.46 19.31 -6.97
CA ALA A 83 -5.09 17.99 -6.89
C ALA A 83 -5.29 17.36 -8.27
N ARG A 84 -5.71 18.14 -9.27
CA ARG A 84 -5.81 17.66 -10.66
C ARG A 84 -4.45 17.26 -11.22
N SER A 85 -3.42 18.08 -11.01
CA SER A 85 -2.06 17.81 -11.45
C SER A 85 -1.48 16.54 -10.80
N LEU A 86 -1.75 16.34 -9.50
CA LEU A 86 -1.38 15.13 -8.77
C LEU A 86 -2.00 13.89 -9.43
N TRP A 87 -3.31 13.90 -9.69
CA TRP A 87 -3.98 12.75 -10.30
C TRP A 87 -3.56 12.50 -11.75
N GLN A 88 -3.29 13.54 -12.53
CA GLN A 88 -2.76 13.40 -13.89
C GLN A 88 -1.37 12.75 -13.91
N GLN A 89 -0.54 13.05 -12.91
CA GLN A 89 0.81 12.50 -12.78
C GLN A 89 0.86 11.24 -11.91
N GLY A 90 -0.24 10.86 -11.26
CA GLY A 90 -0.30 9.85 -10.21
C GLY A 90 -0.48 8.41 -10.68
N ILE A 91 -0.51 8.19 -12.00
CA ILE A 91 -0.72 6.88 -12.61
C ILE A 91 0.51 6.54 -13.44
N ASP A 92 1.04 5.31 -13.28
CA ASP A 92 2.10 4.81 -14.16
C ASP A 92 1.55 4.59 -15.57
N PRO A 93 2.05 5.29 -16.60
CA PRO A 93 1.57 5.10 -17.97
C PRO A 93 1.92 3.73 -18.55
N LYS A 94 2.95 3.04 -18.03
CA LYS A 94 3.37 1.71 -18.51
C LYS A 94 2.61 0.59 -17.81
N ARG A 95 2.25 0.77 -16.55
CA ARG A 95 1.57 -0.23 -15.71
C ARG A 95 0.48 0.44 -14.86
N PRO A 96 -0.61 0.92 -15.49
CA PRO A 96 -1.63 1.65 -14.77
C PRO A 96 -2.33 0.76 -13.74
N MET A 97 -2.41 1.25 -12.51
CA MET A 97 -3.27 0.69 -11.47
C MET A 97 -4.45 1.64 -11.23
N PRO A 98 -5.65 1.12 -10.93
CA PRO A 98 -6.75 1.97 -10.50
C PRO A 98 -6.37 2.68 -9.19
N PRO A 99 -6.82 3.93 -8.96
CA PRO A 99 -6.52 4.69 -7.75
C PRO A 99 -6.92 3.98 -6.45
N VAL A 100 -7.91 3.09 -6.53
CA VAL A 100 -8.33 2.23 -5.41
C VAL A 100 -8.73 0.85 -5.91
N ILE A 101 -8.38 -0.18 -5.15
CA ILE A 101 -8.82 -1.57 -5.30
C ILE A 101 -9.49 -1.97 -3.98
N VAL A 102 -10.70 -2.52 -4.06
CA VAL A 102 -11.44 -3.00 -2.89
C VAL A 102 -11.58 -4.52 -3.02
N SER A 103 -11.24 -5.21 -1.94
CA SER A 103 -11.31 -6.66 -1.80
C SER A 103 -12.27 -7.04 -0.66
N TYR A 104 -12.28 -8.31 -0.30
CA TYR A 104 -13.06 -8.85 0.81
C TYR A 104 -12.59 -8.33 2.17
N ASP A 105 -11.28 -8.27 2.40
CA ASP A 105 -10.67 -7.94 3.70
C ASP A 105 -9.89 -6.61 3.68
N THR A 106 -9.67 -6.04 2.50
CA THR A 106 -8.74 -4.93 2.30
C THR A 106 -9.25 -3.93 1.28
N THR A 107 -8.83 -2.68 1.47
CA THR A 107 -8.95 -1.59 0.50
C THR A 107 -7.57 -0.99 0.29
N LEU A 108 -7.10 -0.96 -0.95
CA LEU A 108 -5.76 -0.50 -1.33
C LEU A 108 -5.86 0.74 -2.21
N PHE A 109 -5.36 1.87 -1.72
CA PHE A 109 -5.15 3.06 -2.55
C PHE A 109 -3.78 3.03 -3.21
N ASN A 110 -3.73 3.43 -4.47
CA ASN A 110 -2.52 3.37 -5.30
C ASN A 110 -2.19 4.75 -5.87
N LEU A 111 -0.92 5.14 -5.75
CA LEU A 111 -0.38 6.34 -6.37
C LEU A 111 1.04 6.04 -6.87
N SER A 112 1.32 6.42 -8.12
CA SER A 112 2.63 6.29 -8.76
C SER A 112 3.09 7.65 -9.24
N LEU A 113 4.11 8.21 -8.61
CA LEU A 113 4.58 9.57 -8.89
C LEU A 113 5.87 9.56 -9.72
N PRO A 114 6.06 10.52 -10.64
CA PRO A 114 7.33 10.65 -11.33
C PRO A 114 8.42 10.98 -10.32
N ASN A 115 9.55 10.29 -10.39
CA ASN A 115 10.73 10.71 -9.64
C ASN A 115 11.35 11.92 -10.37
N LYS A 116 11.62 13.00 -9.64
CA LYS A 116 12.38 14.13 -10.19
C LYS A 116 13.86 13.85 -9.95
N PRO A 117 14.71 13.89 -10.98
CA PRO A 117 16.16 13.87 -10.79
C PRO A 117 16.65 15.13 -10.07
#